data_AF-A0A1M7DHJ0-F1
#
_entry.id   AF-A0A1M7DHJ0-F1
#
_cell.length_a   1.000
_cell.length_b   1.000
_cell.length_c   1.000
_cell.angle_alpha   90.00
_cell.angle_beta   90.00
_cell.angle_gamma   90.00
#
_symmetry.space_group_name_H-M   'P 1'
#
loop_
_entity.id
_entity.type
_entity.pdbx_description
1 polymer ?
#
loop_
_entity_poly.entity_id
_entity_poly.type
_entity_poly.pdbx_seq_one_letter_code
_entity_poly.pdbx_strand_id
1 'polypeptide(L)'
;MPKLFTYLSGLLLLLTLQACSSTDEPEPTSYYDGYAPQLMDRAVLEQSVTTLSARALHNTGKIYLYGRYLFINERYEGVHVIDNQNPALPRIVSFIRIPGNVDIAVKGNLLYADNGPDLVTIDITNPAQAQVQDRVRDAFRELPMPEMAPMPVECMPENRPANTVVVGWKKIQVPYTASPRSTTWWGRNDAPVVFNSASPTSAPGTTGKGGSLARFAILGQTLYTVDEQSLRTFSLGNPTQPAPGTRIQLQFGVETIYPKDHYLFLGTQRGMYIFDAATPQTPRQVAYYQHVVSCDPVVVDNRYAYVTLRSGRSCGGGVNQLQVIDLTNLSQPRLAQTYPMLGPQGLGVDGNQLFVCDIDGLKVFDTSQAPVLTQKQFFPIQVVDVIPDNGTLLAIGAAGLYQYSYTGATLQQLSLLPITPQP
;
A
#
# COMPACT_ATOMS: atom_id res chain seq x y z
N MET A 1 58.82 -17.69 -70.57
CA MET A 1 57.91 -18.60 -69.83
C MET A 1 56.88 -17.79 -69.02
N PRO A 2 55.84 -17.21 -69.64
CA PRO A 2 55.02 -16.18 -68.98
C PRO A 2 53.76 -16.71 -68.25
N LYS A 3 53.46 -18.01 -68.31
CA LYS A 3 52.20 -18.58 -67.77
C LYS A 3 52.29 -19.17 -66.35
N LEU A 4 53.44 -19.06 -65.67
CA LEU A 4 53.60 -19.57 -64.29
C LEU A 4 53.30 -18.50 -63.22
N PHE A 5 53.58 -17.23 -63.51
CA PHE A 5 53.37 -16.11 -62.57
C PHE A 5 51.88 -15.82 -62.31
N THR A 6 51.01 -16.02 -63.30
CA THR A 6 49.57 -15.72 -63.19
C THR A 6 48.82 -16.66 -62.23
N TYR A 7 49.28 -17.90 -62.04
CA TYR A 7 48.66 -18.83 -61.10
C TYR A 7 49.15 -18.64 -59.66
N LEU A 8 50.40 -18.20 -59.46
CA LEU A 8 50.93 -17.90 -58.12
C LEU A 8 50.24 -16.69 -57.48
N SER A 9 49.93 -15.66 -58.29
CA SER A 9 49.19 -14.47 -57.84
C SER A 9 47.73 -14.74 -57.47
N GLY A 10 47.10 -15.77 -58.07
CA GLY A 10 45.73 -16.16 -57.73
C GLY A 10 45.64 -16.93 -56.41
N LEU A 11 46.61 -17.79 -56.11
CA LEU A 11 46.59 -18.63 -54.91
C LEU A 11 46.83 -17.83 -53.62
N LEU A 12 47.62 -16.75 -53.69
CA LEU A 12 47.88 -15.88 -52.53
C LEU A 12 46.67 -15.01 -52.15
N LEU A 13 45.77 -14.70 -53.11
CA LEU A 13 44.53 -13.95 -52.87
C LEU A 13 43.41 -14.80 -52.25
N LEU A 14 43.49 -16.12 -52.35
CA LEU A 14 42.48 -17.06 -51.82
C LEU A 14 42.78 -17.50 -50.37
N LEU A 15 43.99 -17.27 -49.87
CA LEU A 15 44.39 -17.59 -48.49
C LEU A 15 44.16 -16.43 -47.50
N THR A 16 43.90 -15.21 -47.98
CA THR A 16 43.62 -14.04 -47.12
C THR A 16 42.13 -13.87 -46.76
N LEU A 17 41.24 -14.63 -47.40
CA LEU A 17 39.79 -14.60 -47.16
C LEU A 17 39.31 -15.55 -46.04
N GLN A 18 40.24 -16.26 -45.35
CA GLN A 18 39.94 -17.00 -44.12
C GLN A 18 40.28 -16.22 -42.84
N ALA A 19 40.53 -14.91 -42.94
CA ALA A 19 40.31 -14.02 -41.82
C ALA A 19 38.80 -13.87 -41.58
N CYS A 20 38.18 -14.91 -41.00
CA CYS A 20 36.95 -14.73 -40.25
C CYS A 20 37.28 -13.80 -39.07
N SER A 21 37.12 -12.50 -39.27
CA SER A 21 36.88 -11.61 -38.14
C SER A 21 35.66 -12.16 -37.44
N SER A 22 35.85 -12.65 -36.21
CA SER A 22 34.79 -12.58 -35.21
C SER A 22 34.48 -11.09 -35.06
N THR A 23 33.55 -10.61 -35.89
CA THR A 23 32.68 -9.53 -35.46
C THR A 23 31.95 -10.12 -34.27
N ASP A 24 32.47 -9.86 -33.08
CA ASP A 24 31.71 -9.97 -31.86
C ASP A 24 30.51 -9.02 -32.06
N GLU A 25 29.42 -9.55 -32.62
CA GLU A 25 28.13 -8.89 -32.48
C GLU A 25 27.95 -8.72 -30.97
N PRO A 26 27.78 -7.49 -30.47
CA PRO A 26 27.72 -7.27 -29.04
C PRO A 26 26.56 -8.09 -28.49
N GLU A 27 26.89 -9.07 -27.64
CA GLU A 27 25.94 -9.97 -26.96
C GLU A 27 24.67 -9.19 -26.59
N PRO A 28 23.48 -9.62 -27.07
CA PRO A 28 22.27 -8.81 -27.00
C PRO A 28 21.98 -8.46 -25.54
N THR A 29 22.19 -7.19 -25.21
CA THR A 29 22.10 -6.69 -23.83
C THR A 29 20.66 -6.90 -23.37
N SER A 30 20.49 -7.90 -22.50
CA SER A 30 19.19 -8.27 -21.96
C SER A 30 18.88 -7.35 -20.78
N TYR A 31 17.61 -7.00 -20.62
CA TYR A 31 17.17 -6.16 -19.51
C TYR A 31 16.25 -6.95 -18.59
N TYR A 32 16.29 -6.62 -17.31
CA TYR A 32 15.29 -7.06 -16.34
C TYR A 32 14.74 -5.87 -15.55
N ASP A 33 13.52 -6.04 -15.05
CA ASP A 33 12.88 -5.13 -14.12
C ASP A 33 13.65 -5.04 -12.81
N GLY A 34 14.05 -3.82 -12.43
CA GLY A 34 14.66 -3.51 -11.13
C GLY A 34 14.09 -2.22 -10.53
N TYR A 35 14.64 -1.79 -9.40
CA TYR A 35 14.30 -0.50 -8.78
C TYR A 35 15.52 0.32 -8.42
N ALA A 36 15.39 1.64 -8.53
CA ALA A 36 16.29 2.62 -7.95
C ALA A 36 15.55 3.42 -6.85
N PRO A 37 16.18 3.69 -5.70
CA PRO A 37 15.59 4.54 -4.67
C PRO A 37 15.53 5.98 -5.15
N GLN A 38 14.44 6.68 -4.84
CA GLN A 38 14.36 8.12 -4.94
C GLN A 38 14.92 8.69 -3.64
N LEU A 39 16.12 9.26 -3.70
CA LEU A 39 16.84 9.80 -2.55
C LEU A 39 16.55 11.29 -2.36
N MET A 40 16.54 11.73 -1.11
CA MET A 40 16.42 13.14 -0.73
C MET A 40 17.37 13.44 0.43
N ASP A 41 18.11 14.54 0.36
CA ASP A 41 18.93 15.03 1.48
C ASP A 41 18.07 15.29 2.72
N ARG A 42 18.57 14.91 3.90
CA ARG A 42 17.82 15.02 5.16
C ARG A 42 17.35 16.44 5.46
N ALA A 43 18.22 17.44 5.23
CA ALA A 43 17.87 18.85 5.43
C ALA A 43 16.78 19.34 4.45
N VAL A 44 16.73 18.77 3.24
CA VAL A 44 15.70 19.08 2.23
C VAL A 44 14.38 18.42 2.61
N LEU A 45 14.40 17.14 3.03
CA LEU A 45 13.22 16.41 3.51
C LEU A 45 12.47 17.21 4.59
N GLU A 46 13.20 17.76 5.55
CA GLU A 46 12.60 18.43 6.70
C GLU A 46 11.83 19.69 6.36
N GLN A 47 12.19 20.33 5.24
CA GLN A 47 11.55 21.51 4.66
C GLN A 47 10.64 21.17 3.46
N SER A 48 10.49 19.88 3.12
CA SER A 48 9.89 19.44 1.85
C SER A 48 8.36 19.39 1.83
N VAL A 49 7.73 19.49 3.01
CA VAL A 49 6.28 19.43 3.18
C VAL A 49 5.67 20.79 2.90
N THR A 50 4.78 20.87 1.91
CA THR A 50 4.18 22.14 1.48
C THR A 50 2.81 21.92 0.83
N THR A 51 1.93 22.91 0.91
CA THR A 51 0.63 22.86 0.21
C THR A 51 0.78 23.43 -1.20
N LEU A 52 0.33 22.67 -2.19
CA LEU A 52 0.22 23.06 -3.60
C LEU A 52 -1.26 23.22 -3.98
N SER A 53 -1.50 23.91 -5.10
CA SER A 53 -2.83 24.00 -5.70
C SER A 53 -3.38 22.62 -6.08
N ALA A 54 -4.71 22.50 -6.15
CA ALA A 54 -5.37 21.31 -6.67
C ALA A 54 -4.77 20.88 -8.03
N ARG A 55 -4.53 19.57 -8.19
CA ARG A 55 -4.02 18.93 -9.41
C ARG A 55 -4.75 17.61 -9.66
N ALA A 56 -4.61 17.03 -10.84
CA ALA A 56 -5.23 15.75 -11.17
C ALA A 56 -4.62 14.58 -10.36
N LEU A 57 -5.38 13.49 -10.22
CA LEU A 57 -4.91 12.22 -9.66
C LEU A 57 -4.07 11.48 -10.71
N HIS A 58 -2.95 10.84 -10.32
CA HIS A 58 -2.06 10.16 -11.28
C HIS A 58 -1.69 8.70 -10.91
N ASN A 59 -1.03 8.50 -9.77
CA ASN A 59 -0.49 7.24 -9.26
C ASN A 59 -0.99 7.02 -7.83
N THR A 60 -2.32 6.97 -7.70
CA THR A 60 -2.98 6.98 -6.40
C THR A 60 -2.71 5.71 -5.60
N GLY A 61 -2.41 5.89 -4.32
CA GLY A 61 -2.38 4.82 -3.34
C GLY A 61 -3.62 4.79 -2.46
N LYS A 62 -3.39 5.01 -1.17
CA LYS A 62 -4.35 4.86 -0.06
C LYS A 62 -5.45 5.93 -0.08
N ILE A 63 -6.68 5.54 0.30
CA ILE A 63 -7.81 6.45 0.53
C ILE A 63 -8.16 6.57 2.01
N TYR A 64 -8.56 7.77 2.44
CA TYR A 64 -8.96 8.06 3.81
C TYR A 64 -10.08 9.11 3.84
N LEU A 65 -11.09 8.91 4.67
CA LEU A 65 -12.28 9.74 4.87
C LEU A 65 -12.23 10.35 6.27
N TYR A 66 -12.45 11.66 6.38
CA TYR A 66 -12.65 12.31 7.68
C TYR A 66 -13.65 13.46 7.57
N GLY A 67 -14.82 13.28 8.21
CA GLY A 67 -15.94 14.21 8.08
C GLY A 67 -16.35 14.34 6.62
N ARG A 68 -16.34 15.57 6.09
CA ARG A 68 -16.62 15.84 4.67
C ARG A 68 -15.41 15.69 3.72
N TYR A 69 -14.21 15.44 4.24
CA TYR A 69 -12.99 15.45 3.44
C TYR A 69 -12.54 14.05 3.09
N LEU A 70 -12.16 13.85 1.82
CA LEU A 70 -11.40 12.69 1.39
C LEU A 70 -9.94 13.07 1.20
N PHE A 71 -9.08 12.11 1.47
CA PHE A 71 -7.65 12.19 1.31
C PHE A 71 -7.23 11.01 0.44
N ILE A 72 -6.53 11.29 -0.65
CA ILE A 72 -5.99 10.26 -1.54
C ILE A 72 -4.48 10.45 -1.58
N ASN A 73 -3.73 9.46 -1.11
CA ASN A 73 -2.27 9.46 -1.24
C ASN A 73 -1.90 9.40 -2.73
N GLU A 74 -1.06 10.33 -3.18
CA GLU A 74 -0.32 10.22 -4.44
C GLU A 74 1.01 9.57 -4.09
N ARG A 75 1.21 8.34 -4.59
CA ARG A 75 2.22 7.44 -4.02
C ARG A 75 3.61 8.06 -4.00
N TYR A 76 4.18 8.19 -2.80
CA TYR A 76 5.49 8.81 -2.52
C TYR A 76 5.58 10.33 -2.77
N GLU A 77 4.53 10.99 -3.26
CA GLU A 77 4.51 12.44 -3.53
C GLU A 77 3.78 13.24 -2.44
N GLY A 78 2.72 12.70 -1.82
CA GLY A 78 1.91 13.40 -0.84
C GLY A 78 0.42 13.02 -0.87
N VAL A 79 -0.46 13.97 -0.56
CA VAL A 79 -1.90 13.72 -0.36
C VAL A 79 -2.76 14.76 -1.08
N HIS A 80 -3.68 14.31 -1.93
CA HIS A 80 -4.79 15.12 -2.44
C HIS A 80 -5.83 15.32 -1.37
N VAL A 81 -6.25 16.56 -1.10
CA VAL A 81 -7.37 16.87 -0.20
C VAL A 81 -8.60 17.24 -1.01
N ILE A 82 -9.70 16.53 -0.80
CA ILE A 82 -10.93 16.62 -1.59
C ILE A 82 -12.08 17.01 -0.67
N ASP A 83 -12.75 18.11 -0.99
CA ASP A 83 -14.04 18.48 -0.39
C ASP A 83 -15.13 17.62 -1.01
N ASN A 84 -15.75 16.79 -0.18
CA ASN A 84 -16.76 15.81 -0.56
C ASN A 84 -18.10 16.07 0.15
N GLN A 85 -18.39 17.33 0.46
CA GLN A 85 -19.69 17.76 0.99
C GLN A 85 -20.86 17.36 0.06
N ASN A 86 -20.61 17.21 -1.24
CA ASN A 86 -21.53 16.60 -2.19
C ASN A 86 -20.82 15.43 -2.90
N PRO A 87 -21.09 14.16 -2.53
CA PRO A 87 -20.52 12.98 -3.19
C PRO A 87 -20.82 12.83 -4.68
N ALA A 88 -21.81 13.56 -5.23
CA ALA A 88 -22.04 13.61 -6.68
C ALA A 88 -21.13 14.63 -7.40
N LEU A 89 -20.50 15.55 -6.68
CA LEU A 89 -19.61 16.61 -7.19
C LEU A 89 -18.39 16.82 -6.26
N PRO A 90 -17.52 15.80 -6.07
CA PRO A 90 -16.28 15.95 -5.30
C PRO A 90 -15.36 16.98 -5.93
N ARG A 91 -14.67 17.78 -5.10
CA ARG A 91 -13.74 18.82 -5.55
C ARG A 91 -12.39 18.70 -4.87
N ILE A 92 -11.33 18.47 -5.65
CA ILE A 92 -9.95 18.60 -5.17
C ILE A 92 -9.71 20.06 -4.75
N VAL A 93 -9.34 20.28 -3.48
CA VAL A 93 -9.09 21.60 -2.89
C VAL A 93 -7.61 21.97 -3.00
N SER A 94 -6.74 21.00 -2.71
CA SER A 94 -5.30 21.20 -2.63
C SER A 94 -4.57 19.86 -2.75
N PHE A 95 -3.25 19.95 -2.93
CA PHE A 95 -2.36 18.82 -2.80
C PHE A 95 -1.28 19.13 -1.76
N ILE A 96 -1.28 18.42 -0.63
CA ILE A 96 -0.23 18.54 0.39
C ILE A 96 0.91 17.64 -0.06
N ARG A 97 2.00 18.23 -0.54
CA ARG A 97 3.22 17.49 -0.92
C ARG A 97 3.90 16.97 0.34
N ILE A 98 4.11 15.67 0.41
CA ILE A 98 4.78 14.96 1.51
C ILE A 98 5.63 13.85 0.88
N PRO A 99 6.93 14.09 0.58
CA PRO A 99 7.78 13.08 -0.03
C PRO A 99 7.89 11.81 0.80
N GLY A 100 7.84 10.66 0.15
CA GLY A 100 7.85 9.36 0.82
C GLY A 100 6.55 9.02 1.55
N ASN A 101 5.47 9.79 1.37
CA ASN A 101 4.20 9.49 2.00
C ASN A 101 3.54 8.25 1.39
N VAL A 102 3.05 7.40 2.28
CA VAL A 102 2.29 6.18 2.02
C VAL A 102 1.04 6.17 2.89
N ASP A 103 1.16 6.34 4.21
CA ASP A 103 0.06 6.28 5.18
C ASP A 103 -0.26 7.62 5.84
N ILE A 104 -1.53 7.78 6.22
CA ILE A 104 -2.03 8.92 7.00
C ILE A 104 -3.10 8.51 8.01
N ALA A 105 -3.29 9.32 9.04
CA ALA A 105 -4.51 9.36 9.83
C ALA A 105 -4.88 10.80 10.20
N VAL A 106 -6.17 11.07 10.46
CA VAL A 106 -6.66 12.42 10.80
C VAL A 106 -7.46 12.38 12.10
N LYS A 107 -7.23 13.37 12.97
CA LYS A 107 -7.99 13.62 14.20
C LYS A 107 -8.12 15.12 14.45
N GLY A 108 -9.34 15.61 14.67
CA GLY A 108 -9.57 17.04 14.80
C GLY A 108 -9.19 17.76 13.51
N ASN A 109 -8.29 18.75 13.60
CA ASN A 109 -7.74 19.44 12.42
C ASN A 109 -6.31 18.99 12.09
N LEU A 110 -5.84 17.88 12.66
CA LEU A 110 -4.46 17.42 12.48
C LEU A 110 -4.41 16.14 11.64
N LEU A 111 -3.59 16.17 10.60
CA LEU A 111 -3.20 15.05 9.76
C LEU A 111 -1.81 14.58 10.18
N TYR A 112 -1.72 13.30 10.51
CA TYR A 112 -0.47 12.61 10.85
C TYR A 112 -0.06 11.76 9.64
N ALA A 113 1.14 11.95 9.13
CA ALA A 113 1.63 11.30 7.92
C ALA A 113 3.04 10.77 8.09
N ASP A 114 3.38 9.70 7.38
CA ASP A 114 4.78 9.38 7.11
C ASP A 114 5.39 10.37 6.08
N ASN A 115 6.66 10.69 6.26
CA ASN A 115 7.46 11.53 5.37
C ASN A 115 8.84 10.88 5.20
N GLY A 116 8.87 9.76 4.48
CA GLY A 116 9.99 8.83 4.50
C GLY A 116 10.09 8.14 5.88
N PRO A 117 11.23 8.22 6.60
CA PRO A 117 11.37 7.61 7.92
C PRO A 117 10.69 8.39 9.05
N ASP A 118 10.21 9.62 8.80
CA ASP A 118 9.67 10.51 9.83
C ASP A 118 8.14 10.42 9.94
N LEU A 119 7.61 10.71 11.13
CA LEU A 119 6.20 11.06 11.34
C LEU A 119 6.09 12.59 11.38
N VAL A 120 5.26 13.17 10.52
CA VAL A 120 4.95 14.61 10.52
C VAL A 120 3.52 14.86 10.95
N THR A 121 3.34 15.90 11.77
CA THR A 121 2.02 16.40 12.18
C THR A 121 1.73 17.68 11.43
N ILE A 122 0.59 17.72 10.73
CA ILE A 122 0.21 18.80 9.81
C ILE A 122 -1.15 19.33 10.23
N ASP A 123 -1.24 20.61 10.54
CA ASP A 123 -2.51 21.33 10.71
C ASP A 123 -3.16 21.55 9.34
N ILE A 124 -4.38 21.02 9.19
CA ILE A 124 -5.23 21.10 8.01
C ILE A 124 -6.52 21.89 8.28
N THR A 125 -6.56 22.74 9.33
CA THR A 125 -7.68 23.66 9.64
C THR A 125 -8.11 24.46 8.41
N ASN A 126 -7.15 24.95 7.63
CA ASN A 126 -7.35 25.33 6.24
C ASN A 126 -6.61 24.35 5.33
N PRO A 127 -7.27 23.41 4.65
CA PRO A 127 -6.58 22.42 3.82
C PRO A 127 -5.89 23.04 2.58
N ALA A 128 -6.26 24.26 2.18
CA ALA A 128 -5.56 24.99 1.12
C ALA A 128 -4.28 25.70 1.61
N GLN A 129 -4.01 25.70 2.93
CA GLN A 129 -2.86 26.34 3.57
C GLN A 129 -2.38 25.49 4.76
N ALA A 130 -2.18 24.19 4.54
CA ALA A 130 -1.78 23.26 5.59
C ALA A 130 -0.34 23.54 6.07
N GLN A 131 -0.09 23.39 7.38
CA GLN A 131 1.16 23.78 8.04
C GLN A 131 1.72 22.65 8.91
N VAL A 132 3.03 22.38 8.81
CA VAL A 132 3.71 21.43 9.71
C VAL A 132 3.76 22.02 11.13
N GLN A 133 3.32 21.24 12.11
CA GLN A 133 3.35 21.58 13.54
C GLN A 133 4.52 20.89 14.25
N ASP A 134 4.80 19.63 13.92
CA ASP A 134 5.84 18.81 14.56
C ASP A 134 6.35 17.70 13.64
N ARG A 135 7.53 17.16 13.99
CA ARG A 135 8.19 16.06 13.30
C ARG A 135 8.89 15.14 14.31
N VAL A 136 8.39 13.91 14.42
CA VAL A 136 9.12 12.84 15.10
C VAL A 136 10.08 12.22 14.09
N ARG A 137 11.38 12.56 14.22
CA ARG A 137 12.44 12.01 13.38
C ARG A 137 12.58 10.50 13.57
N ASP A 138 12.81 9.78 12.47
CA ASP A 138 13.12 8.34 12.45
C ASP A 138 12.07 7.48 13.19
N ALA A 139 10.82 7.94 13.16
CA ALA A 139 9.64 7.29 13.72
C ALA A 139 9.39 5.90 13.09
N PHE A 140 9.83 5.71 11.86
CA PHE A 140 9.68 4.51 11.04
C PHE A 140 11.03 4.00 10.53
N ARG A 141 11.05 2.75 10.04
CA ARG A 141 12.20 2.22 9.29
C ARG A 141 12.28 2.87 7.89
N GLU A 142 13.40 2.68 7.19
CA GLU A 142 13.50 3.07 5.78
C GLU A 142 12.36 2.49 4.94
N LEU A 143 11.82 3.32 4.04
CA LEU A 143 10.71 3.00 3.14
C LEU A 143 11.06 1.80 2.23
N PRO A 144 10.38 0.63 2.34
CA PRO A 144 10.73 -0.55 1.57
C PRO A 144 10.51 -0.43 0.06
N MET A 145 11.31 -1.18 -0.68
CA MET A 145 11.20 -1.34 -2.14
C MET A 145 9.89 -2.03 -2.54
N PRO A 146 9.16 -1.55 -3.58
CA PRO A 146 7.86 -2.06 -4.05
C PRO A 146 7.70 -3.57 -4.27
N GLU A 147 8.77 -4.27 -4.62
CA GLU A 147 8.82 -5.72 -4.78
C GLU A 147 10.29 -6.14 -4.70
N MET A 148 10.58 -7.38 -4.30
CA MET A 148 11.94 -7.90 -4.47
C MET A 148 12.28 -8.01 -5.96
N ALA A 149 13.03 -7.03 -6.45
CA ALA A 149 13.68 -7.05 -7.74
C ALA A 149 15.17 -6.67 -7.56
N PRO A 150 16.05 -6.96 -8.52
CA PRO A 150 17.45 -6.61 -8.38
C PRO A 150 17.64 -5.09 -8.49
N MET A 151 18.70 -4.61 -7.85
CA MET A 151 19.01 -3.20 -7.69
C MET A 151 20.45 -2.95 -8.16
N PRO A 152 20.73 -1.90 -8.94
CA PRO A 152 22.08 -1.54 -9.35
C PRO A 152 23.02 -1.32 -8.15
N VAL A 153 24.31 -1.57 -8.31
CA VAL A 153 25.29 -1.49 -7.21
C VAL A 153 25.35 -0.08 -6.62
N GLU A 154 25.30 0.94 -7.47
CA GLU A 154 25.23 2.35 -7.11
C GLU A 154 23.97 2.75 -6.32
N CYS A 155 22.93 1.90 -6.31
CA CYS A 155 21.69 2.11 -5.56
C CYS A 155 21.68 1.40 -4.18
N MET A 156 22.65 0.50 -3.93
CA MET A 156 22.79 -0.22 -2.67
C MET A 156 23.04 0.74 -1.49
N PRO A 157 22.49 0.50 -0.28
CA PRO A 157 22.57 1.41 0.87
C PRO A 157 23.97 1.96 1.16
N GLU A 158 24.99 1.12 1.08
CA GLU A 158 26.40 1.44 1.31
C GLU A 158 27.02 2.40 0.28
N ASN A 159 26.42 2.52 -0.91
CA ASN A 159 26.91 3.35 -2.01
C ASN A 159 26.09 4.66 -2.18
N ARG A 160 25.06 4.87 -1.36
CA ARG A 160 24.21 6.07 -1.40
C ARG A 160 24.97 7.28 -0.83
N PRO A 161 24.69 8.52 -1.31
CA PRO A 161 25.24 9.72 -0.68
C PRO A 161 24.85 9.82 0.80
N ALA A 162 25.82 10.18 1.65
CA ALA A 162 25.59 10.33 3.09
C ALA A 162 24.50 11.36 3.39
N ASN A 163 23.77 11.17 4.50
CA ASN A 163 22.64 12.01 4.92
C ASN A 163 21.46 12.07 3.94
N THR A 164 21.33 11.12 3.01
CA THR A 164 20.12 10.94 2.22
C THR A 164 19.15 9.95 2.87
N VAL A 165 17.86 10.10 2.57
CA VAL A 165 16.80 9.15 2.93
C VAL A 165 16.04 8.70 1.68
N VAL A 166 15.47 7.50 1.72
CA VAL A 166 14.58 7.01 0.66
C VAL A 166 13.19 7.64 0.82
N VAL A 167 12.77 8.42 -0.18
CA VAL A 167 11.44 9.06 -0.27
C VAL A 167 10.57 8.46 -1.37
N GLY A 168 10.98 7.34 -1.96
CA GLY A 168 10.22 6.65 -3.00
C GLY A 168 11.10 5.64 -3.74
N TRP A 169 10.51 4.96 -4.72
CA TRP A 169 11.21 3.97 -5.53
C TRP A 169 10.72 4.05 -6.98
N LYS A 170 11.66 4.19 -7.91
CA LYS A 170 11.39 4.22 -9.35
C LYS A 170 11.72 2.86 -9.96
N LYS A 171 10.77 2.28 -10.70
CA LYS A 171 11.01 1.07 -11.51
C LYS A 171 11.93 1.42 -12.68
N ILE A 172 12.95 0.60 -12.92
CA ILE A 172 13.98 0.81 -13.94
C ILE A 172 14.22 -0.50 -14.72
N GLN A 173 14.79 -0.38 -15.91
CA GLN A 173 15.37 -1.50 -16.65
C GLN A 173 16.86 -1.56 -16.33
N VAL A 174 17.33 -2.70 -15.81
CA VAL A 174 18.75 -2.91 -15.49
C VAL A 174 19.38 -3.77 -16.60
N PRO A 175 20.45 -3.31 -17.26
CA PRO A 175 21.15 -4.10 -18.27
C PRO A 175 21.91 -5.27 -17.64
N TYR A 176 21.87 -6.42 -18.29
CA TYR A 176 22.64 -7.61 -17.95
C TYR A 176 23.42 -8.09 -19.18
N THR A 177 24.75 -8.19 -19.01
CA THR A 177 25.61 -8.91 -19.94
C THR A 177 25.77 -10.35 -19.46
N ALA A 178 25.55 -11.31 -20.35
CA ALA A 178 25.62 -12.73 -20.02
C ALA A 178 27.07 -13.18 -19.75
N SER A 179 27.53 -13.07 -18.51
CA SER A 179 28.76 -13.72 -18.06
C SER A 179 28.58 -15.25 -18.13
N PRO A 180 29.46 -16.01 -18.83
CA PRO A 180 29.37 -17.46 -18.92
C PRO A 180 29.50 -18.20 -17.58
N ARG A 181 29.85 -17.51 -16.48
CA ARG A 181 29.94 -18.06 -15.13
C ARG A 181 29.54 -17.03 -14.05
N SER A 182 28.23 -16.78 -13.92
CA SER A 182 27.67 -16.12 -12.72
C SER A 182 26.35 -16.75 -12.29
N THR A 183 26.40 -17.99 -11.79
CA THR A 183 25.31 -18.59 -11.00
C THR A 183 25.28 -18.02 -9.57
N THR A 184 25.10 -16.70 -9.45
CA THR A 184 24.78 -16.07 -8.16
C THR A 184 23.33 -16.38 -7.81
N TRP A 185 23.14 -17.45 -7.04
CA TRP A 185 21.86 -17.89 -6.49
C TRP A 185 21.32 -16.86 -5.49
N TRP A 186 20.49 -15.92 -5.95
CA TRP A 186 19.66 -15.06 -5.09
C TRP A 186 18.47 -15.87 -4.53
N GLY A 187 18.78 -16.88 -3.73
CA GLY A 187 17.84 -17.83 -3.18
C GLY A 187 17.84 -17.85 -1.66
N ARG A 188 17.14 -16.91 -1.03
CA ARG A 188 16.45 -17.19 0.24
C ARG A 188 15.29 -16.24 0.51
N ASN A 189 14.26 -16.82 1.10
CA ASN A 189 13.03 -16.16 1.50
C ASN A 189 13.32 -15.10 2.57
N ASP A 190 12.93 -13.86 2.29
CA ASP A 190 12.07 -13.02 3.13
C ASP A 190 11.88 -11.69 2.38
N ALA A 191 10.79 -11.60 1.62
CA ALA A 191 10.51 -10.41 0.83
C ALA A 191 10.02 -9.27 1.73
N PRO A 192 10.56 -8.04 1.60
CA PRO A 192 9.81 -6.86 1.98
C PRO A 192 8.58 -6.80 1.09
N VAL A 193 7.42 -6.59 1.69
CA VAL A 193 6.14 -6.73 0.99
C VAL A 193 5.46 -5.39 0.98
N VAL A 194 5.05 -4.95 -0.21
CA VAL A 194 4.50 -3.62 -0.39
C VAL A 194 3.01 -3.68 -0.63
N PHE A 195 2.35 -2.93 0.24
CA PHE A 195 0.93 -2.96 0.46
C PHE A 195 0.38 -1.58 0.09
N ASN A 196 -0.27 -1.53 -1.08
CA ASN A 196 -1.04 -0.37 -1.51
C ASN A 196 -2.46 -0.48 -0.96
N SER A 197 -2.74 0.23 0.15
CA SER A 197 -3.54 -0.39 1.21
C SER A 197 -4.10 0.56 2.31
N ALA A 198 -5.39 0.97 2.41
CA ALA A 198 -5.96 1.82 3.50
C ALA A 198 -7.20 1.24 4.25
N SER A 199 -7.42 1.31 5.60
CA SER A 199 -8.56 0.94 6.51
C SER A 199 -8.28 0.99 8.00
N PRO A 200 -9.23 1.59 8.70
CA PRO A 200 -9.80 1.18 9.99
C PRO A 200 -11.35 1.38 10.05
N THR A 201 -12.16 0.68 10.86
CA THR A 201 -13.44 1.31 11.36
C THR A 201 -13.26 1.88 12.75
N SER A 202 -13.30 3.21 12.87
CA SER A 202 -13.50 3.85 14.17
C SER A 202 -14.99 3.90 14.52
N ALA A 203 -15.30 3.70 15.80
CA ALA A 203 -16.59 4.05 16.39
C ALA A 203 -16.90 5.56 16.17
N PRO A 204 -18.18 5.99 16.21
CA PRO A 204 -18.55 7.37 15.88
C PRO A 204 -17.94 8.40 16.86
N GLY A 205 -16.84 9.05 16.46
CA GLY A 205 -16.27 10.19 17.19
C GLY A 205 -14.85 10.62 16.78
N THR A 206 -14.71 11.86 16.30
CA THR A 206 -13.47 12.68 16.24
C THR A 206 -12.26 12.20 15.41
N THR A 207 -12.26 10.99 14.86
CA THR A 207 -11.19 10.41 14.03
C THR A 207 -11.71 9.94 12.66
N GLY A 208 -10.81 9.77 11.68
CA GLY A 208 -11.18 9.32 10.33
C GLY A 208 -11.04 7.81 10.05
N LYS A 209 -11.35 7.45 8.80
CA LYS A 209 -11.61 6.10 8.28
C LYS A 209 -10.97 5.89 6.89
N GLY A 210 -9.95 5.05 6.75
CA GLY A 210 -9.51 4.42 5.48
C GLY A 210 -10.38 3.23 5.02
N GLY A 211 -9.99 2.56 3.91
CA GLY A 211 -10.69 1.44 3.19
C GLY A 211 -10.77 0.00 3.79
N SER A 212 -9.97 -0.99 3.32
CA SER A 212 -9.70 -2.37 3.85
C SER A 212 -8.34 -2.69 4.56
N LEU A 213 -7.37 -1.79 4.44
CA LEU A 213 -5.99 -2.13 4.20
C LEU A 213 -4.90 -1.24 4.96
N ALA A 214 -5.22 -0.27 5.85
CA ALA A 214 -4.30 0.83 6.28
C ALA A 214 -3.28 0.38 7.30
N ARG A 215 -2.25 1.21 7.51
CA ARG A 215 -1.25 1.00 8.54
C ARG A 215 -1.27 2.01 9.66
N PHE A 216 -2.05 3.08 9.57
CA PHE A 216 -2.25 4.07 10.64
C PHE A 216 -3.70 3.99 11.13
N ALA A 217 -3.88 3.89 12.44
CA ALA A 217 -5.19 3.91 13.12
C ALA A 217 -5.12 4.76 14.38
N ILE A 218 -6.20 5.45 14.73
CA ILE A 218 -6.27 6.25 15.96
C ILE A 218 -7.39 5.69 16.85
N LEU A 219 -7.06 5.35 18.10
CA LEU A 219 -8.05 5.09 19.15
C LEU A 219 -7.84 6.11 20.28
N GLY A 220 -8.89 6.89 20.57
CA GLY A 220 -8.87 7.91 21.62
C GLY A 220 -7.74 8.94 21.46
N GLN A 221 -6.73 8.87 22.32
CA GLN A 221 -5.54 9.73 22.30
C GLN A 221 -4.25 8.97 21.94
N THR A 222 -4.33 7.93 21.10
CA THR A 222 -3.13 7.23 20.61
C THR A 222 -3.24 6.94 19.12
N LEU A 223 -2.19 7.30 18.38
CA LEU A 223 -1.93 6.84 17.02
C LEU A 223 -1.18 5.51 17.11
N TYR A 224 -1.69 4.51 16.41
CA TYR A 224 -1.08 3.20 16.23
C TYR A 224 -0.62 3.10 14.79
N THR A 225 0.62 2.69 14.59
CA THR A 225 1.18 2.49 13.25
C THR A 225 1.78 1.09 13.13
N VAL A 226 1.58 0.41 12.01
CA VAL A 226 2.17 -0.91 11.77
C VAL A 226 3.17 -0.88 10.60
N ASP A 227 4.33 -1.49 10.80
CA ASP A 227 5.26 -1.87 9.75
C ASP A 227 5.34 -3.42 9.68
N GLU A 228 6.07 -3.97 8.71
CA GLU A 228 6.21 -5.43 8.54
C GLU A 228 6.80 -6.15 9.78
N GLN A 229 7.32 -5.41 10.76
CA GLN A 229 8.06 -5.95 11.89
C GLN A 229 7.50 -5.49 13.23
N SER A 230 6.61 -4.48 13.29
CA SER A 230 6.21 -3.90 14.56
C SER A 230 4.91 -3.11 14.54
N LEU A 231 4.20 -3.19 15.66
CA LEU A 231 3.19 -2.22 16.08
C LEU A 231 3.88 -1.15 16.91
N ARG A 232 3.79 0.11 16.49
CA ARG A 232 4.29 1.28 17.24
C ARG A 232 3.12 2.12 17.72
N THR A 233 3.32 2.82 18.83
CA THR A 233 2.34 3.74 19.41
C THR A 233 2.92 5.15 19.52
N PHE A 234 2.09 6.16 19.34
CA PHE A 234 2.41 7.56 19.57
C PHE A 234 1.27 8.18 20.39
N SER A 235 1.59 8.77 21.54
CA SER A 235 0.63 9.49 22.37
C SER A 235 0.23 10.80 21.73
N LEU A 236 -1.08 11.02 21.60
CA LEU A 236 -1.71 12.26 21.12
C LEU A 236 -2.30 13.07 22.29
N GLY A 237 -1.69 12.96 23.48
CA GLY A 237 -2.05 13.77 24.66
C GLY A 237 -1.75 15.25 24.45
N ASN A 238 -0.63 15.56 23.80
CA ASN A 238 -0.44 16.82 23.07
C ASN A 238 -0.56 16.51 21.57
N PRO A 239 -1.71 16.76 20.92
CA PRO A 239 -1.96 16.25 19.58
C PRO A 239 -1.13 16.98 18.50
N THR A 240 -0.65 18.21 18.75
CA THR A 240 0.27 18.89 17.83
C THR A 240 1.70 18.38 17.90
N GLN A 241 2.07 17.61 18.93
CA GLN A 241 3.41 17.07 19.16
C GLN A 241 3.34 15.62 19.67
N PRO A 242 3.15 14.63 18.78
CA PRO A 242 3.01 13.23 19.16
C PRO A 242 4.25 12.68 19.88
N ALA A 243 4.08 12.15 21.09
CA ALA A 243 5.19 11.53 21.82
C ALA A 243 5.32 10.04 21.45
N PRO A 244 6.48 9.55 20.99
CA PRO A 244 6.67 8.13 20.69
C PRO A 244 6.54 7.27 21.96
N GLY A 245 5.82 6.17 21.85
CA GLY A 245 5.54 5.22 22.91
C GLY A 245 6.17 3.84 22.67
N THR A 246 5.45 2.78 23.05
CA THR A 246 5.90 1.39 22.90
C THR A 246 6.01 1.00 21.42
N ARG A 247 7.10 0.28 21.10
CA ARG A 247 7.27 -0.51 19.87
C ARG A 247 7.23 -2.00 20.23
N ILE A 248 6.17 -2.68 19.80
CA ILE A 248 6.00 -4.12 19.96
C ILE A 248 6.53 -4.80 18.69
N GLN A 249 7.56 -5.65 18.85
CA GLN A 249 8.08 -6.47 17.75
C GLN A 249 7.09 -7.59 17.42
N LEU A 250 6.77 -7.74 16.15
CA LEU A 250 5.91 -8.76 15.58
C LEU A 250 6.75 -9.75 14.77
N GLN A 251 6.23 -10.97 14.60
CA GLN A 251 6.96 -12.08 13.96
C GLN A 251 6.68 -12.20 12.46
N PHE A 252 5.56 -11.62 11.98
CA PHE A 252 5.09 -11.74 10.61
C PHE A 252 4.66 -10.39 10.06
N GLY A 253 4.87 -10.23 8.74
CA GLY A 253 4.64 -8.98 8.01
C GLY A 253 3.22 -8.45 8.15
N VAL A 254 3.04 -7.40 8.95
CA VAL A 254 1.74 -6.72 9.06
C VAL A 254 1.45 -5.93 7.80
N GLU A 255 0.30 -6.21 7.21
CA GLU A 255 -0.22 -5.54 6.04
C GLU A 255 -1.11 -4.38 6.48
N THR A 256 -1.99 -4.64 7.47
CA THR A 256 -3.12 -3.78 7.84
C THR A 256 -3.31 -3.61 9.36
N ILE A 257 -4.02 -2.56 9.79
CA ILE A 257 -4.49 -2.33 11.17
C ILE A 257 -5.95 -1.86 11.17
N TYR A 258 -6.83 -2.73 11.64
CA TYR A 258 -8.25 -2.46 11.78
C TYR A 258 -8.63 -2.34 13.28
N PRO A 259 -8.76 -1.12 13.85
CA PRO A 259 -9.41 -0.92 15.13
C PRO A 259 -10.87 -1.37 15.06
N LYS A 260 -11.38 -1.84 16.19
CA LYS A 260 -12.80 -1.93 16.50
C LYS A 260 -12.98 -1.86 18.01
N ASP A 261 -13.84 -0.96 18.48
CA ASP A 261 -13.99 -0.61 19.90
C ASP A 261 -12.64 -0.23 20.54
N HIS A 262 -12.14 -1.03 21.48
CA HIS A 262 -10.79 -0.89 22.06
C HIS A 262 -9.80 -1.95 21.58
N TYR A 263 -10.14 -2.75 20.57
CA TYR A 263 -9.26 -3.76 19.97
C TYR A 263 -8.62 -3.25 18.67
N LEU A 264 -7.49 -3.87 18.31
CA LEU A 264 -6.80 -3.71 17.04
C LEU A 264 -6.62 -5.09 16.40
N PHE A 265 -7.13 -5.25 15.19
CA PHE A 265 -7.00 -6.46 14.37
C PHE A 265 -5.95 -6.18 13.30
N LEU A 266 -4.82 -6.90 13.34
CA LEU A 266 -3.70 -6.67 12.40
C LEU A 266 -3.63 -7.81 11.40
N GLY A 267 -4.00 -7.56 10.15
CA GLY A 267 -3.88 -8.54 9.08
C GLY A 267 -2.42 -8.74 8.68
N THR A 268 -1.99 -9.99 8.51
CA THR A 268 -0.61 -10.35 8.14
C THR A 268 -0.61 -11.46 7.11
N GLN A 269 0.49 -11.59 6.37
CA GLN A 269 0.67 -12.66 5.38
C GLN A 269 0.36 -14.09 5.85
N ARG A 270 0.33 -14.35 7.17
CA ARG A 270 0.20 -15.71 7.73
C ARG A 270 -0.95 -15.83 8.74
N GLY A 271 -1.68 -14.75 9.00
CA GLY A 271 -2.67 -14.72 10.07
C GLY A 271 -2.99 -13.34 10.60
N MET A 272 -4.07 -13.24 11.35
CA MET A 272 -4.54 -12.00 11.98
C MET A 272 -4.12 -11.96 13.46
N TYR A 273 -3.40 -10.92 13.88
CA TYR A 273 -3.23 -10.62 15.31
C TYR A 273 -4.47 -9.93 15.86
N ILE A 274 -4.82 -10.22 17.12
CA ILE A 274 -5.82 -9.46 17.88
C ILE A 274 -5.11 -8.85 19.09
N PHE A 275 -5.13 -7.53 19.21
CA PHE A 275 -4.58 -6.77 20.33
C PHE A 275 -5.68 -6.04 21.10
N ASP A 276 -5.67 -6.15 22.42
CA ASP A 276 -6.41 -5.29 23.35
C ASP A 276 -5.63 -3.98 23.54
N ALA A 277 -6.24 -2.86 23.18
CA ALA A 277 -5.70 -1.51 23.31
C ALA A 277 -6.44 -0.66 24.37
N ALA A 278 -7.16 -1.29 25.32
CA ALA A 278 -7.79 -0.61 26.45
C ALA A 278 -6.79 0.12 27.37
N THR A 279 -5.51 -0.27 27.33
CA THR A 279 -4.38 0.51 27.89
C THR A 279 -3.55 1.07 26.71
N PRO A 280 -3.82 2.30 26.22
CA PRO A 280 -3.45 2.69 24.86
C PRO A 280 -1.96 2.68 24.52
N GLN A 281 -1.10 2.95 25.50
CA GLN A 281 0.36 2.98 25.31
C GLN A 281 1.02 1.59 25.47
N THR A 282 0.29 0.58 25.94
CA THR A 282 0.78 -0.79 26.14
C THR A 282 -0.28 -1.81 25.67
N PRO A 283 -0.59 -1.86 24.36
CA PRO A 283 -1.55 -2.82 23.84
C PRO A 283 -1.05 -4.27 24.05
N ARG A 284 -1.96 -5.19 24.36
CA ARG A 284 -1.64 -6.57 24.73
C ARG A 284 -2.19 -7.53 23.68
N GLN A 285 -1.37 -8.46 23.20
CA GLN A 285 -1.85 -9.50 22.29
C GLN A 285 -2.84 -10.43 23.02
N VAL A 286 -4.04 -10.56 22.47
CA VAL A 286 -5.10 -11.45 22.95
C VAL A 286 -5.03 -12.80 22.24
N ALA A 287 -4.81 -12.79 20.93
CA ALA A 287 -4.71 -13.98 20.10
C ALA A 287 -3.90 -13.74 18.82
N TYR A 288 -3.60 -14.84 18.12
CA TYR A 288 -3.16 -14.85 16.74
C TYR A 288 -3.93 -15.95 16.00
N TYR A 289 -4.73 -15.58 15.01
CA TYR A 289 -5.44 -16.52 14.14
C TYR A 289 -4.55 -16.83 12.93
N GLN A 290 -4.06 -18.06 12.81
CA GLN A 290 -3.18 -18.44 11.70
C GLN A 290 -3.98 -18.95 10.49
N HIS A 291 -3.60 -18.51 9.28
CA HIS A 291 -4.09 -19.04 8.00
C HIS A 291 -2.94 -19.42 7.05
N VAL A 292 -3.28 -19.87 5.83
CA VAL A 292 -2.29 -20.14 4.78
C VAL A 292 -1.62 -18.85 4.29
N VAL A 293 -0.39 -18.93 3.79
CA VAL A 293 0.35 -17.72 3.39
C VAL A 293 -0.36 -17.02 2.22
N SER A 294 -0.84 -15.79 2.44
CA SER A 294 -1.65 -15.01 1.51
C SER A 294 -1.74 -13.56 2.02
N CYS A 295 -1.89 -12.59 1.12
CA CYS A 295 -2.13 -11.21 1.56
C CYS A 295 -3.53 -11.11 2.20
N ASP A 296 -3.62 -10.38 3.32
CA ASP A 296 -4.68 -10.35 4.33
C ASP A 296 -4.98 -8.91 4.76
N PRO A 297 -5.92 -8.24 4.08
CA PRO A 297 -6.74 -7.23 4.71
C PRO A 297 -7.89 -7.82 5.50
N VAL A 298 -8.11 -7.23 6.67
CA VAL A 298 -9.16 -7.58 7.61
C VAL A 298 -10.08 -6.38 7.84
N VAL A 299 -11.40 -6.64 7.86
CA VAL A 299 -12.40 -5.73 8.43
C VAL A 299 -13.30 -6.49 9.38
N VAL A 300 -13.78 -5.83 10.43
CA VAL A 300 -14.49 -6.47 11.55
C VAL A 300 -15.83 -5.79 11.79
N ASP A 301 -16.91 -6.57 11.85
CA ASP A 301 -18.20 -6.09 12.34
C ASP A 301 -18.21 -6.09 13.88
N ASN A 302 -19.23 -6.63 14.56
CA ASN A 302 -19.23 -6.80 16.02
C ASN A 302 -18.89 -8.23 16.46
N ARG A 303 -19.05 -9.22 15.57
CA ARG A 303 -18.96 -10.66 15.87
C ARG A 303 -18.05 -11.40 14.91
N TYR A 304 -17.90 -10.93 13.68
CA TYR A 304 -17.10 -11.58 12.66
C TYR A 304 -16.00 -10.67 12.12
N ALA A 305 -14.81 -11.23 11.94
CA ALA A 305 -13.82 -10.67 11.03
C ALA A 305 -14.04 -11.25 9.63
N TYR A 306 -13.96 -10.38 8.64
CA TYR A 306 -13.91 -10.72 7.22
C TYR A 306 -12.47 -10.53 6.77
N VAL A 307 -11.88 -11.58 6.21
CA VAL A 307 -10.48 -11.62 5.79
C VAL A 307 -10.43 -12.10 4.35
N THR A 308 -9.93 -11.29 3.42
CA THR A 308 -9.66 -11.80 2.07
C THR A 308 -8.23 -12.32 1.99
N LEU A 309 -8.07 -13.55 1.54
CA LEU A 309 -6.78 -14.14 1.21
C LEU A 309 -6.52 -13.99 -0.29
N ARG A 310 -5.36 -13.44 -0.65
CA ARG A 310 -4.88 -13.32 -2.03
C ARG A 310 -3.54 -14.04 -2.21
N SER A 311 -3.47 -14.92 -3.20
CA SER A 311 -2.23 -15.52 -3.70
C SER A 311 -1.51 -14.60 -4.70
N GLY A 312 -0.19 -14.78 -4.87
CA GLY A 312 0.58 -13.99 -5.84
C GLY A 312 2.08 -13.98 -5.54
N ARG A 313 2.87 -13.42 -6.45
CA ARG A 313 4.35 -13.43 -6.37
C ARG A 313 4.91 -12.84 -5.07
N SER A 314 4.25 -11.82 -4.53
CA SER A 314 4.57 -11.18 -3.25
C SER A 314 3.80 -11.74 -2.05
N CYS A 315 2.73 -12.52 -2.27
CA CYS A 315 1.83 -13.05 -1.24
C CYS A 315 1.96 -14.57 -1.01
N GLY A 316 2.87 -15.24 -1.74
CA GLY A 316 3.01 -16.70 -1.73
C GLY A 316 1.98 -17.45 -2.60
N GLY A 317 2.15 -18.77 -2.68
CA GLY A 317 1.27 -19.69 -3.42
C GLY A 317 0.01 -20.10 -2.64
N GLY A 318 -0.65 -19.12 -2.01
CA GLY A 318 -1.83 -19.33 -1.18
C GLY A 318 -3.12 -19.59 -1.98
N VAL A 319 -4.25 -19.21 -1.39
CA VAL A 319 -5.59 -19.38 -1.99
C VAL A 319 -6.29 -18.05 -2.16
N ASN A 320 -7.15 -17.95 -3.17
CA ASN A 320 -7.99 -16.77 -3.40
C ASN A 320 -9.37 -17.03 -2.79
N GLN A 321 -9.65 -16.48 -1.61
CA GLN A 321 -10.92 -16.67 -0.90
C GLN A 321 -11.22 -15.54 0.08
N LEU A 322 -12.49 -15.37 0.43
CA LEU A 322 -12.94 -14.64 1.61
C LEU A 322 -13.17 -15.63 2.76
N GLN A 323 -12.60 -15.38 3.92
CA GLN A 323 -12.88 -16.08 5.17
C GLN A 323 -13.80 -15.24 6.06
N VAL A 324 -14.73 -15.91 6.74
CA VAL A 324 -15.51 -15.36 7.85
C VAL A 324 -15.02 -16.01 9.13
N ILE A 325 -14.48 -15.21 10.05
CA ILE A 325 -13.89 -15.68 11.32
C ILE A 325 -14.81 -15.28 12.47
N ASP A 326 -15.28 -16.25 13.24
CA ASP A 326 -16.09 -16.03 14.44
C ASP A 326 -15.21 -15.54 15.60
N LEU A 327 -15.52 -14.33 16.08
CA LEU A 327 -14.83 -13.63 17.17
C LEU A 327 -15.56 -13.74 18.52
N THR A 328 -16.59 -14.59 18.63
CA THR A 328 -17.34 -14.79 19.89
C THR A 328 -16.43 -15.08 21.09
N ASN A 329 -15.26 -15.69 20.86
CA ASN A 329 -14.15 -15.69 21.82
C ASN A 329 -12.89 -15.10 21.15
N LEU A 330 -12.55 -13.85 21.48
CA LEU A 330 -11.35 -13.16 20.95
C LEU A 330 -10.02 -13.83 21.29
N SER A 331 -9.96 -14.68 22.34
CA SER A 331 -8.76 -15.47 22.66
C SER A 331 -8.64 -16.75 21.82
N GLN A 332 -9.72 -17.18 21.16
CA GLN A 332 -9.80 -18.38 20.33
C GLN A 332 -10.65 -18.12 19.07
N PRO A 333 -10.25 -17.16 18.20
CA PRO A 333 -10.93 -16.91 16.93
C PRO A 333 -10.92 -18.16 16.05
N ARG A 334 -12.04 -18.45 15.38
CA ARG A 334 -12.21 -19.67 14.59
C ARG A 334 -12.80 -19.39 13.22
N LEU A 335 -12.35 -20.13 12.21
CA LEU A 335 -12.95 -20.11 10.87
C LEU A 335 -14.40 -20.58 10.95
N ALA A 336 -15.33 -19.74 10.52
CA ALA A 336 -16.76 -20.03 10.50
C ALA A 336 -17.26 -20.41 9.10
N GLN A 337 -16.73 -19.77 8.05
CA GLN A 337 -17.08 -20.05 6.65
C GLN A 337 -15.99 -19.58 5.68
N THR A 338 -15.92 -20.18 4.49
CA THR A 338 -15.11 -19.70 3.36
C THR A 338 -15.94 -19.49 2.09
N TYR A 339 -15.50 -18.55 1.26
CA TYR A 339 -16.10 -18.23 -0.04
C TYR A 339 -14.99 -18.09 -1.09
N PRO A 340 -15.04 -18.81 -2.22
CA PRO A 340 -14.02 -18.68 -3.27
C PRO A 340 -14.04 -17.28 -3.90
N MET A 341 -12.86 -16.76 -4.24
CA MET A 341 -12.66 -15.48 -4.93
C MET A 341 -11.66 -15.67 -6.08
N LEU A 342 -11.58 -14.74 -7.02
CA LEU A 342 -10.66 -14.86 -8.16
C LEU A 342 -9.27 -14.28 -7.88
N GLY A 343 -9.20 -13.21 -7.09
CA GLY A 343 -7.99 -12.49 -6.69
C GLY A 343 -8.36 -11.26 -5.84
N PRO A 344 -8.90 -11.47 -4.63
CA PRO A 344 -9.48 -10.39 -3.83
C PRO A 344 -8.39 -9.43 -3.35
N GLN A 345 -8.70 -8.13 -3.30
CA GLN A 345 -7.70 -7.08 -3.07
C GLN A 345 -8.00 -6.24 -1.83
N GLY A 346 -9.28 -6.00 -1.58
CA GLY A 346 -9.76 -5.12 -0.53
C GLY A 346 -11.23 -5.41 -0.21
N LEU A 347 -11.73 -4.82 0.86
CA LEU A 347 -13.05 -5.05 1.43
C LEU A 347 -13.45 -3.95 2.42
N GLY A 348 -14.75 -3.79 2.66
CA GLY A 348 -15.25 -2.80 3.61
C GLY A 348 -16.57 -3.26 4.18
N VAL A 349 -16.81 -3.00 5.47
CA VAL A 349 -18.07 -3.36 6.13
C VAL A 349 -18.73 -2.13 6.74
N ASP A 350 -20.04 -2.00 6.52
CA ASP A 350 -20.91 -1.04 7.20
C ASP A 350 -22.30 -1.66 7.42
N GLY A 351 -22.79 -1.60 8.66
CA GLY A 351 -24.01 -2.31 9.07
C GLY A 351 -24.01 -3.78 8.65
N ASN A 352 -25.04 -4.17 7.89
CA ASN A 352 -25.20 -5.53 7.35
C ASN A 352 -24.67 -5.69 5.90
N GLN A 353 -23.83 -4.77 5.41
CA GLN A 353 -23.27 -4.82 4.06
C GLN A 353 -21.74 -4.97 4.09
N LEU A 354 -21.26 -6.00 3.40
CA LEU A 354 -19.84 -6.25 3.14
C LEU A 354 -19.56 -6.07 1.65
N PHE A 355 -18.65 -5.16 1.34
CA PHE A 355 -18.14 -4.88 0.01
C PHE A 355 -16.80 -5.60 -0.16
N VAL A 356 -16.55 -6.26 -1.28
CA VAL A 356 -15.30 -6.96 -1.57
C VAL A 356 -14.82 -6.60 -2.98
N CYS A 357 -13.63 -6.00 -3.05
CA CYS A 357 -12.89 -5.75 -4.28
C CYS A 357 -12.22 -7.05 -4.73
N ASP A 358 -12.60 -7.56 -5.90
CA ASP A 358 -12.00 -8.74 -6.53
C ASP A 358 -11.53 -8.38 -7.96
N ILE A 359 -10.63 -9.17 -8.53
CA ILE A 359 -9.97 -8.86 -9.82
C ILE A 359 -10.94 -8.77 -11.02
N ASP A 360 -12.10 -9.40 -10.91
CA ASP A 360 -13.22 -9.36 -11.85
C ASP A 360 -14.24 -8.24 -11.56
N GLY A 361 -14.28 -7.71 -10.33
CA GLY A 361 -15.26 -6.69 -9.95
C GLY A 361 -15.49 -6.50 -8.45
N LEU A 362 -16.30 -5.48 -8.13
CA LEU A 362 -16.82 -5.22 -6.80
C LEU A 362 -18.01 -6.15 -6.52
N LYS A 363 -17.89 -6.98 -5.48
CA LYS A 363 -18.95 -7.86 -4.97
C LYS A 363 -19.58 -7.25 -3.72
N VAL A 364 -20.91 -7.37 -3.57
CA VAL A 364 -21.64 -6.91 -2.38
C VAL A 364 -22.36 -8.08 -1.72
N PHE A 365 -22.10 -8.28 -0.43
CA PHE A 365 -22.66 -9.33 0.41
C PHE A 365 -23.53 -8.74 1.53
N ASP A 366 -24.60 -9.43 1.83
CA ASP A 366 -25.43 -9.23 3.03
C ASP A 366 -24.89 -10.12 4.15
N THR A 367 -24.55 -9.49 5.28
CA THR A 367 -23.98 -10.14 6.48
C THR A 367 -25.03 -10.38 7.57
N SER A 368 -26.31 -10.03 7.36
CA SER A 368 -27.37 -10.14 8.38
C SER A 368 -27.62 -11.57 8.88
N GLN A 369 -27.18 -12.59 8.14
CA GLN A 369 -27.24 -14.02 8.49
C GLN A 369 -25.84 -14.65 8.66
N ALA A 370 -24.81 -13.83 8.95
CA ALA A 370 -23.45 -14.28 9.13
C ALA A 370 -23.34 -15.41 10.18
N PRO A 371 -22.61 -16.50 9.88
CA PRO A 371 -21.52 -16.56 8.91
C PRO A 371 -21.96 -16.91 7.48
N VAL A 372 -23.26 -17.12 7.22
CA VAL A 372 -23.79 -17.38 5.87
C VAL A 372 -24.06 -16.05 5.16
N LEU A 373 -23.06 -15.62 4.38
CA LEU A 373 -23.15 -14.46 3.49
C LEU A 373 -24.00 -14.76 2.26
N THR A 374 -24.81 -13.77 1.85
CA THR A 374 -25.57 -13.80 0.59
C THR A 374 -25.03 -12.72 -0.34
N GLN A 375 -24.41 -13.09 -1.47
CA GLN A 375 -24.03 -12.10 -2.49
C GLN A 375 -25.31 -11.50 -3.10
N LYS A 376 -25.51 -10.19 -2.95
CA LYS A 376 -26.64 -9.47 -3.52
C LYS A 376 -26.33 -8.92 -4.90
N GLN A 377 -25.12 -8.42 -5.11
CA GLN A 377 -24.75 -7.64 -6.30
C GLN A 377 -23.29 -7.89 -6.71
N PHE A 378 -23.01 -7.63 -7.98
CA PHE A 378 -21.69 -7.67 -8.60
C PHE A 378 -21.58 -6.56 -9.65
N PHE A 379 -20.47 -5.84 -9.66
CA PHE A 379 -20.18 -4.76 -10.60
C PHE A 379 -18.82 -5.00 -11.24
N PRO A 380 -18.72 -5.12 -12.59
CA PRO A 380 -17.46 -5.40 -13.29
C PRO A 380 -16.58 -4.15 -13.39
N ILE A 381 -16.16 -3.63 -12.24
CA ILE A 381 -15.29 -2.46 -12.07
C ILE A 381 -14.00 -2.87 -11.35
N GLN A 382 -12.85 -2.46 -11.89
CA GLN A 382 -11.55 -2.76 -11.27
C GLN A 382 -11.24 -1.75 -10.17
N VAL A 383 -11.72 -2.06 -8.97
CA VAL A 383 -11.41 -1.37 -7.73
C VAL A 383 -10.50 -2.23 -6.85
N VAL A 384 -9.65 -1.58 -6.06
CA VAL A 384 -8.63 -2.25 -5.23
C VAL A 384 -8.91 -2.07 -3.74
N ASP A 385 -9.65 -1.03 -3.36
CA ASP A 385 -9.91 -0.65 -1.97
C ASP A 385 -11.23 0.14 -1.87
N VAL A 386 -11.93 0.05 -0.72
CA VAL A 386 -13.29 0.59 -0.52
C VAL A 386 -13.53 1.12 0.89
N ILE A 387 -14.19 2.27 1.01
CA ILE A 387 -14.71 2.82 2.29
C ILE A 387 -16.23 2.94 2.18
N PRO A 388 -17.03 2.04 2.79
CA PRO A 388 -18.44 2.30 3.03
C PRO A 388 -18.58 3.22 4.24
N ASP A 389 -19.33 4.32 4.14
CA ASP A 389 -19.66 5.19 5.25
C ASP A 389 -21.09 5.76 5.13
N ASN A 390 -21.96 5.43 6.10
CA ASN A 390 -23.27 6.05 6.30
C ASN A 390 -24.15 6.09 5.01
N GLY A 391 -24.09 5.04 4.18
CA GLY A 391 -24.83 4.95 2.94
C GLY A 391 -24.07 5.42 1.68
N THR A 392 -22.83 5.89 1.80
CA THR A 392 -21.95 6.27 0.68
C THR A 392 -20.73 5.36 0.62
N LEU A 393 -20.51 4.68 -0.50
CA LEU A 393 -19.34 3.83 -0.76
C LEU A 393 -18.33 4.60 -1.61
N LEU A 394 -17.15 4.84 -1.07
CA LEU A 394 -15.96 5.22 -1.81
C LEU A 394 -15.30 3.95 -2.35
N ALA A 395 -14.90 3.93 -3.62
CA ALA A 395 -14.17 2.80 -4.21
C ALA A 395 -13.06 3.32 -5.14
N ILE A 396 -11.80 3.03 -4.82
CA ILE A 396 -10.64 3.48 -5.60
C ILE A 396 -10.14 2.36 -6.51
N GLY A 397 -9.78 2.70 -7.74
CA GLY A 397 -9.29 1.75 -8.74
C GLY A 397 -8.44 2.42 -9.81
N ALA A 398 -8.02 1.67 -10.83
CA ALA A 398 -7.15 2.18 -11.89
C ALA A 398 -7.76 3.35 -12.70
N ALA A 399 -9.09 3.46 -12.73
CA ALA A 399 -9.80 4.57 -13.38
C ALA A 399 -9.93 5.83 -12.49
N GLY A 400 -9.69 5.71 -11.18
CA GLY A 400 -9.90 6.78 -10.20
C GLY A 400 -10.85 6.40 -9.06
N LEU A 401 -11.35 7.42 -8.37
CA LEU A 401 -12.24 7.26 -7.22
C LEU A 401 -13.70 7.29 -7.69
N TYR A 402 -14.35 6.14 -7.64
CA TYR A 402 -15.80 6.05 -7.73
C TYR A 402 -16.45 6.37 -6.39
N GLN A 403 -17.65 6.95 -6.45
CA GLN A 403 -18.54 7.08 -5.30
C GLN A 403 -19.91 6.52 -5.65
N TYR A 404 -20.51 5.77 -4.72
CA TYR A 404 -21.84 5.18 -4.87
C TYR A 404 -22.70 5.46 -3.64
N SER A 405 -24.03 5.52 -3.81
CA SER A 405 -24.98 5.36 -2.71
C SER A 405 -25.37 3.89 -2.58
N TYR A 406 -25.42 3.38 -1.35
CA TYR A 406 -26.00 2.08 -0.99
C TYR A 406 -27.21 2.19 -0.04
N THR A 407 -27.84 3.37 0.04
CA THR A 407 -29.08 3.56 0.83
C THR A 407 -30.31 2.91 0.19
N GLY A 408 -30.26 2.64 -1.12
CA GLY A 408 -31.31 1.95 -1.87
C GLY A 408 -31.09 0.43 -1.97
N ALA A 409 -31.98 -0.24 -2.70
CA ALA A 409 -31.85 -1.68 -2.95
C ALA A 409 -30.65 -2.08 -3.83
N THR A 410 -30.05 -1.12 -4.55
CA THR A 410 -28.93 -1.28 -5.47
C THR A 410 -27.91 -0.16 -5.30
N LEU A 411 -26.60 -0.47 -5.42
CA LEU A 411 -25.57 0.56 -5.53
C LEU A 411 -25.87 1.49 -6.71
N GLN A 412 -25.96 2.79 -6.45
CA GLN A 412 -26.15 3.83 -7.46
C GLN A 412 -24.89 4.70 -7.54
N GLN A 413 -24.25 4.79 -8.70
CA GLN A 413 -23.08 5.65 -8.87
C GLN A 413 -23.47 7.13 -8.71
N LEU A 414 -22.71 7.86 -7.89
CA LEU A 414 -22.87 9.29 -7.62
C LEU A 414 -21.84 10.11 -8.43
N SER A 415 -20.58 9.69 -8.42
CA SER A 415 -19.51 10.33 -9.18
C SER A 415 -18.36 9.37 -9.52
N LEU A 416 -17.49 9.82 -10.42
CA LEU A 416 -16.15 9.29 -10.64
C LEU A 416 -15.20 10.49 -10.72
N LEU A 417 -14.21 10.55 -9.83
CA LEU A 417 -13.08 11.48 -9.93
C LEU A 417 -11.91 10.74 -10.59
N PRO A 418 -11.61 11.01 -11.88
CA PRO A 418 -10.75 10.15 -12.67
C PRO A 418 -9.26 10.31 -12.35
N ILE A 419 -8.51 9.22 -12.53
CA ILE A 419 -7.06 9.27 -12.69
C ILE A 419 -6.74 9.72 -14.12
N THR A 420 -5.86 10.70 -14.23
CA THR A 420 -5.33 11.20 -15.50
C THR A 420 -3.95 10.57 -15.71
N PRO A 421 -3.67 9.89 -16.84
CA PRO A 421 -2.31 9.44 -17.15
C PRO A 421 -1.33 10.62 -17.11
N GLN A 422 -0.12 10.41 -16.59
CA GLN A 422 0.96 11.38 -16.82
C GLN A 422 1.36 11.34 -18.31
N PRO A 423 1.61 12.51 -18.93
CA PRO A 423 1.99 12.61 -20.34
C PRO A 423 3.40 12.10 -20.64
#